data_AF-A0A2M7ZZT4-F1
#
_entry.id   AF-A0A2M7ZZT4-F1
#
_cell.length_a   1.000
_cell.length_b   1.000
_cell.length_c   1.000
_cell.angle_alpha   90.00
_cell.angle_beta   90.00
_cell.angle_gamma   90.00
#
_symmetry.space_group_name_H-M   'P 1'
#
loop_
_entity.id
_entity.type
_entity.pdbx_description
1 polymer ?
#
loop_
_entity_poly.entity_id
_entity_poly.type
_entity_poly.pdbx_seq_one_letter_code
_entity_poly.pdbx_strand_id
1 'polypeptide(L)'
;MFILQLNNHEPSTWLEVDEAGEVISSSLIADLSQAPKLNPDAHLTILFPGEDIFMTSVKLPKMSASEKLQAIPFTIEEQLASDPEKIGIAMGDNQADGSSIVAVFDKAHFESQWRVWHAQHFTPWCVIPDFLVLQLIPDAWSILVKNKMALVRTDIQDGFSIDVDNLFVFLQLMLNRPKKNKPTRFICWQENAVIDVVQLEKLGLPVELRDPSRENPFDMKTLITKPAFNLLQGKFQTKRQSSLLRKNWILSGIAACALIGLLFFGNVAEWFYFHHQSTILQAQITQIYRQLFPGATDVLEPHFRVAGLLKKFQGVSQDDAFLVLSGTTGEAILHFPELQTQSLDYTKNKLSVTLQAKKMATLTQCLQVIRSKGFEVSQKISKTGKDQVEAIITVSRSA
;
A
#
# COMPACT_ATOMS: atom_id res chain seq x y z
N MET A 1 -19.32 24.65 4.65
CA MET A 1 -18.13 25.16 5.39
C MET A 1 -18.42 26.58 5.82
N PHE A 2 -17.86 27.06 6.92
CA PHE A 2 -18.10 28.41 7.41
C PHE A 2 -16.80 29.21 7.45
N ILE A 3 -16.88 30.48 7.07
CA ILE A 3 -15.78 31.44 7.16
C ILE A 3 -16.28 32.66 7.93
N LEU A 4 -15.52 33.06 8.94
CA LEU A 4 -15.74 34.30 9.67
C LEU A 4 -14.59 35.26 9.35
N GLN A 5 -14.88 36.30 8.58
CA GLN A 5 -13.94 37.39 8.33
C GLN A 5 -14.11 38.47 9.38
N LEU A 6 -13.10 38.65 10.21
CA LEU A 6 -13.06 39.71 11.22
C LEU A 6 -12.57 41.00 10.59
N ASN A 7 -13.12 42.12 11.05
CA ASN A 7 -12.72 43.47 10.67
C ASN A 7 -12.62 44.32 11.95
N ASN A 8 -11.64 45.23 12.03
CA ASN A 8 -11.44 46.05 13.24
C ASN A 8 -12.38 47.26 13.33
N HIS A 9 -12.73 47.84 12.18
CA HIS A 9 -13.49 49.09 12.12
C HIS A 9 -14.88 48.93 11.48
N GLU A 10 -15.26 47.70 11.16
CA GLU A 10 -16.51 47.35 10.49
C GLU A 10 -17.10 46.07 11.08
N PRO A 11 -18.40 45.81 10.86
CA PRO A 11 -18.98 44.51 11.17
C PRO A 11 -18.17 43.37 10.52
N SER A 12 -18.05 42.27 11.24
CA SER A 12 -17.45 41.04 10.70
C SER A 12 -18.35 40.46 9.62
N THR A 13 -17.79 39.76 8.65
CA THR A 13 -18.56 39.07 7.59
C THR A 13 -18.58 37.58 7.87
N TRP A 14 -19.77 36.99 7.84
CA TRP A 14 -19.98 35.56 7.93
C TRP A 14 -20.34 35.00 6.57
N LEU A 15 -19.65 33.94 6.17
CA LEU A 15 -19.81 33.30 4.88
C LEU A 15 -20.07 31.81 5.09
N GLU A 16 -21.06 31.30 4.36
CA GLU A 16 -21.24 29.86 4.17
C GLU A 16 -20.78 29.51 2.76
N VAL A 17 -19.90 28.51 2.67
CA VAL A 17 -19.25 28.11 1.42
C VAL A 17 -19.48 26.62 1.20
N ASP A 18 -19.77 26.24 -0.04
CA ASP A 18 -19.92 24.85 -0.43
C ASP A 18 -18.56 24.12 -0.54
N GLU A 19 -18.56 22.86 -0.97
CA GLU A 19 -17.33 22.08 -1.16
C GLU A 19 -16.50 22.53 -2.38
N ALA A 20 -17.12 23.22 -3.34
CA ALA A 20 -16.44 23.76 -4.51
C ALA A 20 -15.71 25.09 -4.22
N GLY A 21 -16.05 25.75 -3.11
CA GLY A 21 -15.53 27.07 -2.76
C GLY A 21 -16.47 28.22 -3.13
N GLU A 22 -17.69 27.92 -3.57
CA GLU A 22 -18.70 28.92 -3.91
C GLU A 22 -19.44 29.39 -2.67
N VAL A 23 -19.67 30.70 -2.58
CA VAL A 23 -20.38 31.33 -1.45
C VAL A 23 -21.88 31.05 -1.58
N ILE A 24 -22.41 30.25 -0.67
CA ILE A 24 -23.85 29.94 -0.56
C ILE A 24 -24.60 31.10 0.07
N SER A 25 -24.06 31.65 1.16
CA SER A 25 -24.67 32.76 1.88
C SER A 25 -23.60 33.69 2.47
N SER A 26 -23.94 34.97 2.59
CA SER A 26 -23.10 36.00 3.17
C SER A 26 -23.94 36.92 4.06
N SER A 27 -23.48 37.20 5.27
CA SER A 27 -24.14 38.10 6.20
C SER A 27 -23.14 38.96 6.97
N LEU A 28 -23.53 40.19 7.29
CA LEU A 28 -22.77 41.07 8.16
C LEU A 28 -23.19 40.86 9.61
N ILE A 29 -22.20 40.81 10.49
CA ILE A 29 -22.34 40.48 11.90
C ILE A 29 -21.60 41.53 12.72
N ALA A 30 -22.35 42.35 13.45
CA ALA A 30 -21.78 43.37 14.32
C ALA A 30 -21.25 42.78 15.63
N ASP A 31 -21.86 41.69 16.11
CA ASP A 31 -21.47 40.96 17.31
C ASP A 31 -21.49 39.46 17.01
N LEU A 32 -20.44 38.75 17.40
CA LEU A 32 -20.32 37.29 17.24
C LEU A 32 -21.47 36.51 17.91
N SER A 33 -22.22 37.10 18.84
CA SER A 33 -23.45 36.50 19.37
C SER A 33 -24.57 36.33 18.34
N GLN A 34 -24.54 37.11 17.24
CA GLN A 34 -25.50 37.01 16.13
C GLN A 34 -25.11 35.93 15.11
N ALA A 35 -23.91 35.38 15.22
CA ALA A 35 -23.46 34.34 14.30
C ALA A 35 -24.24 33.03 14.49
N PRO A 36 -24.50 32.29 13.40
CA PRO A 36 -25.19 31.01 13.47
C PRO A 36 -24.52 30.05 14.46
N LYS A 37 -25.33 29.31 15.21
CA LYS A 37 -24.80 28.24 16.06
C LYS A 37 -24.23 27.13 15.19
N LEU A 38 -22.95 26.85 15.38
CA LEU A 38 -22.25 25.80 14.66
C LEU A 38 -22.35 24.47 15.37
N ASN A 39 -22.49 23.39 14.58
CA ASN A 39 -22.25 22.05 15.08
C ASN A 39 -20.76 21.89 15.44
N PRO A 40 -20.40 21.07 16.44
CA PRO A 40 -19.00 20.83 16.82
C PRO A 40 -18.12 20.31 15.68
N ASP A 41 -18.71 19.61 14.71
CA ASP A 41 -18.02 19.04 13.55
C ASP A 41 -17.95 20.01 12.35
N ALA A 42 -18.51 21.22 12.48
CA ALA A 42 -18.49 22.20 11.41
C ALA A 42 -17.08 22.73 11.19
N HIS A 43 -16.64 22.75 9.92
CA HIS A 43 -15.38 23.38 9.55
C HIS A 43 -15.53 24.90 9.53
N LEU A 44 -15.06 25.57 10.59
CA LEU A 44 -14.97 27.02 10.67
C LEU A 44 -13.54 27.49 10.39
N THR A 45 -13.37 28.44 9.48
CA THR A 45 -12.12 29.18 9.27
C THR A 45 -12.31 30.64 9.64
N ILE A 46 -11.35 31.22 10.36
CA ILE A 46 -11.38 32.65 10.68
C ILE A 46 -10.34 33.37 9.84
N LEU A 47 -10.76 34.43 9.14
CA LEU A 47 -9.86 35.39 8.53
C LEU A 47 -9.64 36.50 9.55
N PHE A 48 -8.42 36.58 10.08
CA PHE A 48 -8.01 37.58 11.04
C PHE A 48 -7.54 38.84 10.31
N PRO A 49 -7.80 40.06 10.82
CA PRO A 49 -7.42 41.29 10.15
C PRO A 49 -5.91 41.31 9.92
N GLY A 50 -5.50 41.39 8.66
CA GLY A 50 -4.09 41.35 8.29
C GLY A 50 -3.29 42.57 8.77
N GLU A 51 -3.98 43.67 9.10
CA GLU A 51 -3.37 44.89 9.62
C GLU A 51 -2.77 44.71 11.03
N ASP A 52 -3.26 43.72 11.79
CA ASP A 52 -2.72 43.36 13.10
C ASP A 52 -1.62 42.29 13.02
N ILE A 53 -1.23 41.89 11.80
CA ILE A 53 -0.29 40.81 11.56
C ILE A 53 0.89 41.32 10.70
N PHE A 54 2.07 41.25 11.29
CA PHE A 54 3.31 41.49 10.58
C PHE A 54 3.95 40.17 10.13
N MET A 55 4.17 40.03 8.82
CA MET A 55 4.85 38.88 8.23
C MET A 55 6.34 39.16 8.05
N THR A 56 7.19 38.24 8.51
CA THR A 56 8.64 38.30 8.31
C THR A 56 9.22 36.91 8.04
N SER A 57 10.49 36.83 7.62
CA SER A 57 11.21 35.58 7.43
C SER A 57 12.43 35.52 8.34
N VAL A 58 12.60 34.40 9.04
CA VAL A 58 13.65 34.21 10.04
C VAL A 58 14.41 32.92 9.75
N LYS A 59 15.75 33.00 9.75
CA LYS A 59 16.60 31.83 9.60
C LYS A 59 16.95 31.26 10.98
N LEU A 60 16.32 30.15 11.32
CA LEU A 60 16.50 29.50 12.62
C LEU A 60 17.46 28.30 12.52
N PRO A 61 18.27 28.03 13.56
CA PRO A 61 19.06 26.81 13.65
C PRO A 61 18.20 25.54 13.59
N LYS A 62 18.83 24.39 13.34
CA LYS A 62 18.17 23.08 13.44
C LYS A 62 17.82 22.80 14.91
N MET A 63 16.56 22.99 15.26
CA MET A 63 15.98 22.70 16.58
C MET A 63 14.53 22.22 16.41
N SER A 64 13.91 21.72 17.47
CA SER A 64 12.52 21.27 17.45
C SER A 64 11.56 22.45 17.20
N ALA A 65 10.36 22.16 16.69
CA ALA A 65 9.37 23.20 16.41
C ALA A 65 8.99 24.04 17.65
N SER A 66 8.95 23.41 18.84
CA SER A 66 8.67 24.10 20.11
C SER A 66 9.81 25.03 20.52
N GLU A 67 11.07 24.60 20.38
CA GLU A 67 12.24 25.44 20.67
C GLU A 67 12.32 26.63 19.70
N LYS A 68 12.03 26.39 18.42
CA LYS A 68 11.98 27.46 17.41
C LYS A 68 10.97 28.55 17.80
N LEU A 69 9.76 28.17 18.20
CA LEU A 69 8.73 29.14 18.61
C LEU A 69 9.13 29.96 19.85
N GLN A 70 9.94 29.41 20.75
CA GLN A 70 10.48 30.12 21.91
C GLN A 70 11.66 31.04 21.58
N ALA A 71 12.45 30.68 20.55
CA ALA A 71 13.63 31.45 20.14
C ALA A 71 13.32 32.60 19.18
N ILE A 72 12.25 32.50 18.38
CA ILE A 72 11.87 33.55 17.42
C ILE A 72 11.72 34.92 18.09
N PRO A 73 10.96 35.12 19.20
CA PRO A 73 10.73 36.47 19.74
C PRO A 73 12.02 37.26 19.95
N PHE A 74 13.05 36.60 20.48
CA PHE A 74 14.37 37.19 20.70
C PHE A 74 15.16 37.42 19.41
N THR A 75 14.95 36.57 18.40
CA THR A 75 15.62 36.71 17.10
C THR A 75 15.09 37.91 16.31
N ILE A 76 13.81 38.22 16.47
CA ILE A 76 13.14 39.33 15.76
C ILE A 76 13.01 40.60 16.60
N GLU A 77 13.51 40.60 17.85
CA GLU A 77 13.50 41.76 18.73
C GLU A 77 14.17 42.97 18.07
N GLU A 78 15.31 42.79 17.38
CA GLU A 78 15.97 43.87 16.65
C GLU A 78 15.15 44.41 15.46
N GLN A 79 14.21 43.61 14.94
CA GLN A 79 13.33 43.99 13.83
C GLN A 79 12.02 44.62 14.31
N LEU A 80 11.67 44.45 15.59
CA LEU A 80 10.41 44.89 16.15
C LEU A 80 10.64 46.01 17.17
N ALA A 81 9.94 47.14 17.00
CA ALA A 81 9.92 48.20 18.00
C ALA A 81 9.00 47.85 19.21
N SER A 82 8.90 46.58 19.57
CA SER A 82 7.95 46.06 20.55
C SER A 82 8.62 45.04 21.48
N ASP A 83 8.11 44.96 22.70
CA ASP A 83 8.57 44.04 23.73
C ASP A 83 8.31 42.57 23.31
N PRO A 84 9.36 41.70 23.27
CA PRO A 84 9.23 40.29 22.92
C PRO A 84 8.22 39.49 23.76
N GLU A 85 7.90 39.93 24.97
CA GLU A 85 6.92 39.25 25.82
C GLU A 85 5.46 39.52 25.40
N LYS A 86 5.24 40.65 24.72
CA LYS A 86 3.92 41.14 24.26
C LYS A 86 3.55 40.65 22.87
N ILE A 87 4.50 40.09 22.12
CA ILE A 87 4.23 39.56 20.79
C ILE A 87 3.81 38.09 20.84
N GLY A 88 2.82 37.77 20.01
CA GLY A 88 2.42 36.42 19.66
C GLY A 88 3.08 36.04 18.34
N ILE A 89 3.42 34.76 18.20
CA ILE A 89 4.13 34.24 17.04
C ILE A 89 3.45 32.98 16.55
N ALA A 90 3.33 32.88 15.23
CA ALA A 90 3.01 31.66 14.53
C ALA A 90 4.01 31.44 13.39
N MET A 91 4.38 30.18 13.14
CA MET A 91 5.40 29.81 12.16
C MET A 91 4.78 29.08 10.98
N GLY A 92 5.19 29.45 9.78
CA GLY A 92 4.84 28.78 8.54
C GLY A 92 5.81 27.66 8.18
N ASP A 93 5.78 27.29 6.91
CA ASP A 93 6.68 26.29 6.35
C ASP A 93 8.10 26.85 6.16
N ASN A 94 9.06 25.94 6.00
CA ASN A 94 10.42 26.32 5.65
C ASN A 94 10.49 26.70 4.16
N GLN A 95 11.13 27.83 3.89
CA GLN A 95 11.49 28.29 2.56
C GLN A 95 12.71 27.51 2.03
N ALA A 96 12.95 27.61 0.73
CA ALA A 96 14.01 26.88 0.04
C ALA A 96 15.44 27.23 0.52
N ASP A 97 15.63 28.41 1.09
CA ASP A 97 16.91 28.88 1.66
C ASP A 97 17.12 28.48 3.13
N GLY A 98 16.16 27.72 3.70
CA GLY A 98 16.15 27.25 5.08
C GLY A 98 15.62 28.27 6.10
N SER A 99 15.15 29.43 5.67
CA SER A 99 14.39 30.34 6.51
C SER A 99 12.95 29.86 6.70
N SER A 100 12.24 30.38 7.70
CA SER A 100 10.82 30.09 7.95
C SER A 100 10.04 31.40 7.94
N ILE A 101 8.85 31.39 7.33
CA ILE A 101 7.93 32.51 7.44
C ILE A 101 7.36 32.56 8.86
N VAL A 102 7.25 33.76 9.40
CA VAL A 102 6.81 34.04 10.76
C VAL A 102 5.75 35.13 10.71
N ALA A 103 4.59 34.85 11.29
CA ALA A 103 3.57 35.84 11.58
C ALA A 103 3.77 36.34 13.02
N VAL A 104 3.81 37.66 13.18
CA VAL A 104 3.94 38.38 14.45
C VAL A 104 2.68 39.20 14.67
N PHE A 105 2.11 39.14 15.85
CA PHE A 105 0.87 39.85 16.20
C PHE A 105 0.89 40.26 17.67
N ASP A 106 0.02 41.19 18.09
CA ASP A 106 -0.13 41.51 19.51
C ASP A 106 -0.78 40.32 20.25
N LYS A 107 -0.07 39.79 21.25
CA LYS A 107 -0.47 38.59 21.99
C LYS A 107 -1.73 38.81 22.81
N ALA A 108 -1.90 39.99 23.40
CA ALA A 108 -3.01 40.30 24.28
C ALA A 108 -4.29 40.52 23.49
N HIS A 109 -4.19 41.24 22.37
CA HIS A 109 -5.28 41.45 21.43
C HIS A 109 -5.76 40.13 20.82
N PHE A 110 -4.85 39.32 20.28
CA PHE A 110 -5.22 38.01 19.72
C PHE A 110 -5.83 37.07 20.78
N GLU A 111 -5.29 37.06 22.01
CA GLU A 111 -5.86 36.27 23.10
C GLU A 111 -7.25 36.76 23.53
N SER A 112 -7.50 38.07 23.50
CA SER A 112 -8.83 38.63 23.76
C SER A 112 -9.83 38.12 22.73
N GLN A 113 -9.51 38.24 21.43
CA GLN A 113 -10.36 37.75 20.34
C GLN A 113 -10.60 36.23 20.46
N TRP A 114 -9.54 35.47 20.72
CA TRP A 114 -9.61 34.02 20.94
C TRP A 114 -10.57 33.63 22.08
N ARG A 115 -10.56 34.37 23.20
CA ARG A 115 -11.50 34.15 24.30
C ARG A 115 -12.95 34.45 23.90
N VAL A 116 -13.19 35.48 23.09
CA VAL A 116 -14.53 35.80 22.58
C VAL A 116 -15.06 34.66 21.70
N TRP A 117 -14.23 34.12 20.80
CA TRP A 117 -14.62 32.98 19.96
C TRP A 117 -14.98 31.76 20.80
N HIS A 118 -14.18 31.46 21.82
CA HIS A 118 -14.45 30.35 22.73
C HIS A 118 -15.71 30.55 23.58
N ALA A 119 -16.02 31.78 23.99
CA ALA A 119 -17.26 32.09 24.70
C ALA A 119 -18.51 31.86 23.84
N GLN A 120 -18.39 31.99 22.52
CA GLN A 120 -19.45 31.65 21.55
C GLN A 120 -19.41 30.18 21.08
N HIS A 121 -18.62 29.34 21.74
CA HIS A 121 -18.40 27.93 21.38
C HIS A 121 -17.82 27.71 19.98
N PHE A 122 -17.15 28.71 19.41
CA PHE A 122 -16.44 28.55 18.14
C PHE A 122 -15.12 27.82 18.36
N THR A 123 -14.93 26.75 17.59
CA THR A 123 -13.70 25.96 17.56
C THR A 123 -13.12 26.00 16.15
N PRO A 124 -12.47 27.11 15.77
CA PRO A 124 -11.96 27.27 14.42
C PRO A 124 -10.96 26.18 14.07
N TRP A 125 -11.10 25.64 12.87
CA TRP A 125 -10.16 24.69 12.29
C TRP A 125 -8.83 25.36 11.96
N CYS A 126 -8.88 26.57 11.41
CA CYS A 126 -7.72 27.40 11.16
C CYS A 126 -8.05 28.89 11.31
N VAL A 127 -7.03 29.67 11.66
CA VAL A 127 -7.09 31.14 11.62
C VAL A 127 -5.94 31.61 10.73
N ILE A 128 -6.24 32.44 9.73
CA ILE A 128 -5.24 32.98 8.80
C ILE A 128 -5.36 34.49 8.69
N PRO A 129 -4.29 35.22 8.35
CA PRO A 129 -4.41 36.59 7.87
C PRO A 129 -5.33 36.65 6.65
N ASP A 130 -6.19 37.64 6.60
CA ASP A 130 -7.15 37.88 5.52
C ASP A 130 -6.50 37.98 4.13
N PHE A 131 -5.35 38.65 3.98
CA PHE A 131 -4.65 38.73 2.69
C PHE A 131 -4.21 37.37 2.14
N LEU A 132 -4.08 36.33 2.97
CA LEU A 132 -3.74 34.97 2.50
C LEU A 132 -4.93 34.21 1.90
N VAL A 133 -6.16 34.75 1.96
CA VAL A 133 -7.30 34.20 1.22
C VAL A 133 -7.33 34.66 -0.24
N LEU A 134 -6.63 35.74 -0.59
CA LEU A 134 -6.58 36.23 -1.97
C LEU A 134 -5.99 35.18 -2.91
N GLN A 135 -6.44 35.14 -4.16
CA GLN A 135 -5.90 34.19 -5.14
C GLN A 135 -4.38 34.29 -5.25
N LEU A 136 -3.69 33.15 -5.24
CA LEU A 136 -2.26 33.10 -5.52
C LEU A 136 -2.06 32.94 -7.03
N ILE A 137 -1.66 34.03 -7.71
CA ILE A 137 -1.48 34.03 -9.16
C ILE A 137 0.02 33.97 -9.50
N PRO A 138 0.45 33.03 -10.37
CA PRO A 138 1.85 32.95 -10.78
C PRO A 138 2.38 34.27 -11.34
N ASP A 139 3.58 34.64 -10.88
CA ASP A 139 4.31 35.83 -11.29
C ASP A 139 3.57 37.16 -11.09
N ALA A 140 2.58 37.21 -10.20
CA ALA A 140 1.82 38.40 -9.88
C ALA A 140 1.64 38.58 -8.37
N TRP A 141 1.49 39.82 -7.92
CA TRP A 141 0.92 40.09 -6.60
C TRP A 141 -0.55 40.39 -6.73
N SER A 142 -1.35 39.74 -5.89
CA SER A 142 -2.80 39.91 -5.84
C SER A 142 -3.13 40.98 -4.81
N ILE A 143 -3.90 41.98 -5.22
CA ILE A 143 -4.23 43.15 -4.42
C ILE A 143 -5.75 43.28 -4.39
N LEU A 144 -6.34 43.30 -3.20
CA LEU A 144 -7.75 43.66 -3.03
C LEU A 144 -7.82 45.00 -2.29
N VAL A 145 -8.44 45.97 -2.95
CA VAL A 145 -8.72 47.30 -2.39
C VAL A 145 -10.14 47.29 -1.86
N LYS A 146 -10.27 47.38 -0.54
CA LYS A 146 -11.54 47.37 0.16
C LYS A 146 -11.56 48.48 1.21
N ASN A 147 -12.55 49.37 1.08
CA ASN A 147 -12.71 50.53 1.95
C ASN A 147 -11.43 51.39 1.96
N LYS A 148 -10.75 51.57 3.10
CA LYS A 148 -9.49 52.33 3.18
C LYS A 148 -8.24 51.45 3.23
N MET A 149 -8.41 50.14 3.05
CA MET A 149 -7.33 49.16 3.18
C MET A 149 -7.06 48.45 1.85
N ALA A 150 -5.80 48.08 1.67
CA ALA A 150 -5.33 47.23 0.59
C ALA A 150 -4.76 45.94 1.21
N LEU A 151 -5.38 44.82 0.88
CA LEU A 151 -4.90 43.49 1.21
C LEU A 151 -4.01 43.03 0.06
N VAL A 152 -2.79 42.61 0.35
CA VAL A 152 -1.80 42.24 -0.67
C VAL A 152 -1.22 40.86 -0.36
N ARG A 153 -1.42 39.92 -1.29
CA ARG A 153 -0.77 38.61 -1.26
C ARG A 153 0.44 38.61 -2.18
N THR A 154 1.61 38.37 -1.59
CA THR A 154 2.89 38.41 -2.33
C THR A 154 3.49 37.04 -2.59
N ASP A 155 3.12 36.04 -1.79
CA ASP A 155 3.59 34.65 -1.90
C ASP A 155 2.55 33.68 -1.30
N ILE A 156 2.88 32.38 -1.26
CA ILE A 156 2.05 31.32 -0.67
C ILE A 156 1.69 31.67 0.77
N GLN A 157 2.69 32.03 1.60
CA GLN A 157 2.55 32.31 3.04
C GLN A 157 2.86 33.75 3.41
N ASP A 158 2.99 34.67 2.44
CA ASP A 158 3.49 36.02 2.68
C ASP A 158 2.63 37.09 2.00
N GLY A 159 2.55 38.26 2.63
CA GLY A 159 1.62 39.32 2.29
C GLY A 159 1.51 40.34 3.41
N PHE A 160 0.62 41.31 3.23
CA PHE A 160 0.38 42.37 4.20
C PHE A 160 -0.97 43.03 3.93
N SER A 161 -1.48 43.73 4.94
CA SER A 161 -2.58 44.70 4.79
C SER A 161 -2.06 46.08 5.18
N ILE A 162 -2.41 47.10 4.39
CA ILE A 162 -1.98 48.49 4.62
C ILE A 162 -3.07 49.46 4.19
N ASP A 163 -3.06 50.68 4.72
CA ASP A 163 -3.91 51.73 4.19
C ASP A 163 -3.59 52.02 2.72
N VAL A 164 -4.61 52.39 1.96
CA VAL A 164 -4.49 52.62 0.51
C VAL A 164 -3.54 53.78 0.20
N ASP A 165 -3.44 54.78 1.08
CA ASP A 165 -2.61 55.96 0.89
C ASP A 165 -1.10 55.62 0.92
N ASN A 166 -0.71 54.64 1.74
CA ASN A 166 0.68 54.16 1.86
C ASN A 166 1.03 52.99 0.91
N LEU A 167 0.05 52.41 0.23
CA LEU A 167 0.22 51.23 -0.62
C LEU A 167 1.36 51.39 -1.65
N PHE A 168 1.40 52.51 -2.37
CA PHE A 168 2.40 52.75 -3.42
C PHE A 168 3.83 52.69 -2.87
N VAL A 169 4.09 53.41 -1.77
CA VAL A 169 5.41 53.48 -1.14
C VAL A 169 5.83 52.11 -0.62
N PHE A 170 4.90 51.38 -0.01
CA PHE A 170 5.20 50.06 0.56
C PHE A 170 5.48 49.02 -0.52
N LEU A 171 4.72 49.00 -1.62
CA LEU A 171 5.00 48.16 -2.78
C LEU A 171 6.37 48.48 -3.38
N GLN A 172 6.73 49.77 -3.51
CA GLN A 172 8.07 50.18 -3.97
C GLN A 172 9.17 49.61 -3.07
N LEU A 173 8.99 49.70 -1.75
CA LEU A 173 9.92 49.18 -0.76
C LEU A 173 10.08 47.66 -0.89
N MET A 174 8.96 46.94 -1.07
CA MET A 174 8.94 45.49 -1.24
C MET A 174 9.59 45.03 -2.54
N LEU A 175 9.36 45.74 -3.66
CA LEU A 175 10.01 45.46 -4.95
C LEU A 175 11.53 45.66 -4.90
N ASN A 176 12.00 46.59 -4.06
CA ASN A 176 13.42 46.86 -3.87
C ASN A 176 14.12 45.84 -2.98
N ARG A 177 13.39 45.02 -2.22
CA ARG A 177 13.99 43.97 -1.39
C ARG A 177 14.64 42.88 -2.27
N PRO A 178 15.78 42.32 -1.84
CA PRO A 178 16.38 41.17 -2.50
C PRO A 178 15.55 39.91 -2.23
N LYS A 179 14.46 39.72 -3.00
CA LYS A 179 13.65 38.49 -3.03
C LYS A 179 13.88 37.76 -4.34
N LYS A 180 13.88 36.41 -4.27
CA LYS A 180 14.10 35.53 -5.42
C LYS A 180 12.93 35.55 -6.42
N ASN A 181 11.71 35.73 -5.92
CA ASN A 181 10.49 35.77 -6.72
C ASN A 181 9.91 37.19 -6.68
N LYS A 182 10.21 38.00 -7.69
CA LYS A 182 9.58 39.31 -7.90
C LYS A 182 8.39 39.16 -8.85
N PRO A 183 7.32 39.92 -8.65
CA PRO A 183 6.18 39.89 -9.57
C PRO A 183 6.57 40.52 -10.91
N THR A 184 5.88 40.10 -11.95
CA THR A 184 5.93 40.70 -13.29
C THR A 184 4.75 41.64 -13.54
N ARG A 185 3.71 41.58 -12.71
CA ARG A 185 2.50 42.41 -12.79
C ARG A 185 1.77 42.48 -11.45
N PHE A 186 0.88 43.45 -11.32
CA PHE A 186 -0.10 43.54 -10.24
C PHE A 186 -1.47 43.13 -10.76
N ILE A 187 -2.21 42.35 -9.99
CA ILE A 187 -3.61 42.02 -10.28
C ILE A 187 -4.44 42.60 -9.16
N CYS A 188 -5.33 43.51 -9.51
CA CYS A 188 -6.03 44.37 -8.57
C CYS A 188 -7.54 44.21 -8.69
N TRP A 189 -8.19 43.95 -7.56
CA TRP A 189 -9.64 44.00 -7.40
C TRP A 189 -10.02 45.22 -6.57
N GLN A 190 -11.15 45.84 -6.90
CA GLN A 190 -11.66 47.04 -6.24
C GLN A 190 -13.12 46.80 -5.84
N GLU A 191 -13.44 46.82 -4.54
CA GLU A 191 -14.81 46.57 -4.05
C GLU A 191 -15.56 47.90 -3.85
N ASN A 192 -15.09 48.74 -2.92
CA ASN A 192 -15.72 50.03 -2.56
C ASN A 192 -14.75 51.20 -2.57
N ALA A 193 -13.53 50.99 -3.06
CA ALA A 193 -12.51 52.01 -3.18
C ALA A 193 -11.63 51.77 -4.40
N VAL A 194 -11.11 52.87 -4.93
CA VAL A 194 -10.36 52.91 -6.18
C VAL A 194 -8.92 53.30 -5.87
N ILE A 195 -7.98 52.65 -6.53
CA ILE A 195 -6.56 53.01 -6.53
C ILE A 195 -6.23 53.85 -7.77
N ASP A 196 -5.27 54.75 -7.62
CA ASP A 196 -4.64 55.41 -8.75
C ASP A 196 -3.72 54.41 -9.48
N VAL A 197 -4.27 53.80 -10.53
CA VAL A 197 -3.57 52.84 -11.38
C VAL A 197 -2.33 53.48 -12.01
N VAL A 198 -2.44 54.74 -12.46
CA VAL A 198 -1.34 55.46 -13.11
C VAL A 198 -0.21 55.68 -12.11
N GLN A 199 -0.53 55.94 -10.84
CA GLN A 199 0.48 55.99 -9.79
C GLN A 199 1.16 54.63 -9.62
N LEU A 200 0.42 53.53 -9.50
CA LEU A 200 1.00 52.19 -9.32
C LEU A 200 1.86 51.73 -10.50
N GLU A 201 1.47 52.06 -11.74
CA GLU A 201 2.26 51.74 -12.93
C GLU A 201 3.64 52.43 -12.94
N LYS A 202 3.83 53.53 -12.19
CA LYS A 202 5.15 54.15 -12.01
C LYS A 202 6.15 53.24 -11.28
N LEU A 203 5.70 52.15 -10.66
CA LEU A 203 6.57 51.12 -10.10
C LEU A 203 7.25 50.25 -11.19
N GLY A 204 6.90 50.44 -12.47
CA GLY A 204 7.50 49.74 -13.60
C GLY A 204 6.89 48.36 -13.87
N LEU A 205 5.72 48.08 -13.30
CA LEU A 205 4.96 46.84 -13.53
C LEU A 205 3.55 47.18 -14.04
N PRO A 206 3.01 46.42 -15.00
CA PRO A 206 1.64 46.60 -15.45
C PRO A 206 0.64 46.25 -14.33
N VAL A 207 -0.47 47.00 -14.29
CA VAL A 207 -1.57 46.78 -13.35
C VAL A 207 -2.79 46.27 -14.11
N GLU A 208 -3.22 45.06 -13.80
CA GLU A 208 -4.42 44.43 -14.35
C GLU A 208 -5.57 44.63 -13.38
N LEU A 209 -6.56 45.44 -13.76
CA LEU A 209 -7.80 45.59 -12.99
C LEU A 209 -8.77 44.46 -13.32
N ARG A 210 -9.31 43.81 -12.28
CA ARG A 210 -10.35 42.79 -12.39
C ARG A 210 -11.60 43.19 -11.61
N ASP A 211 -12.75 42.85 -12.18
CA ASP A 211 -14.05 43.10 -11.56
C ASP A 211 -14.37 41.98 -10.57
N PRO A 212 -14.53 42.27 -9.25
CA PRO A 212 -14.89 41.27 -8.24
C PRO A 212 -16.20 40.53 -8.56
N SER A 213 -17.09 41.15 -9.33
CA SER A 213 -18.39 40.59 -9.73
C SER A 213 -18.24 39.48 -10.78
N ARG A 214 -17.12 39.46 -11.50
CA ARG A 214 -16.83 38.49 -12.56
C ARG A 214 -15.80 37.47 -12.13
N GLU A 215 -14.78 37.92 -11.40
CA GLU A 215 -13.69 37.09 -10.91
C GLU A 215 -13.55 37.28 -9.41
N ASN A 216 -13.89 36.24 -8.65
CA ASN A 216 -13.79 36.27 -7.19
C ASN A 216 -12.32 36.45 -6.77
N PRO A 217 -11.95 37.50 -6.01
CA PRO A 217 -10.58 37.71 -5.56
C PRO A 217 -10.08 36.63 -4.59
N PHE A 218 -10.97 35.82 -4.02
CA PHE A 218 -10.67 34.86 -2.97
C PHE A 218 -10.53 33.42 -3.49
N ASP A 219 -9.50 32.71 -3.04
CA ASP A 219 -9.31 31.27 -3.28
C ASP A 219 -9.86 30.45 -2.12
N MET A 220 -11.18 30.37 -2.05
CA MET A 220 -11.90 29.63 -1.00
C MET A 220 -11.63 28.13 -1.09
N LYS A 221 -11.47 27.58 -2.29
CA LYS A 221 -11.24 26.15 -2.51
C LYS A 221 -9.93 25.69 -1.87
N THR A 222 -8.84 26.42 -2.09
CA THR A 222 -7.56 26.10 -1.45
C THR A 222 -7.62 26.36 0.05
N LEU A 223 -8.28 27.43 0.49
CA LEU A 223 -8.46 27.73 1.91
C LEU A 223 -9.10 26.56 2.69
N ILE A 224 -10.15 25.97 2.12
CA ILE A 224 -10.92 24.88 2.73
C ILE A 224 -10.11 23.59 2.84
N THR A 225 -9.34 23.27 1.80
CA THR A 225 -8.63 22.00 1.68
C THR A 225 -7.24 22.03 2.32
N LYS A 226 -6.50 23.12 2.10
CA LYS A 226 -5.12 23.30 2.53
C LYS A 226 -4.83 24.79 2.77
N PRO A 227 -5.15 25.33 3.95
CA PRO A 227 -4.88 26.72 4.30
C PRO A 227 -3.38 26.94 4.24
N ALA A 228 -2.99 28.09 3.68
CA ALA A 228 -1.59 28.41 3.49
C ALA A 228 -0.84 28.56 4.82
N PHE A 229 -1.51 29.03 5.87
CA PHE A 229 -0.92 29.31 7.17
C PHE A 229 -1.89 28.92 8.28
N ASN A 230 -1.45 28.91 9.54
CA ASN A 230 -2.36 28.83 10.68
C ASN A 230 -1.78 29.53 11.90
N LEU A 231 -2.49 30.53 12.42
CA LEU A 231 -2.11 31.29 13.61
C LEU A 231 -2.36 30.50 14.91
N LEU A 232 -3.19 29.45 14.87
CA LEU A 232 -3.50 28.61 16.05
C LEU A 232 -2.32 27.69 16.42
N GLN A 233 -1.32 28.26 17.08
CA GLN A 233 -0.10 27.57 17.51
C GLN A 233 0.19 27.76 19.01
N GLY A 234 1.01 26.88 19.58
CA GLY A 234 1.33 26.90 21.02
C GLY A 234 0.09 26.87 21.89
N LYS A 235 -0.10 27.91 22.73
CA LYS A 235 -1.24 28.03 23.65
C LYS A 235 -2.60 28.13 22.95
N PHE A 236 -2.64 28.55 21.69
CA PHE A 236 -3.86 28.74 20.91
C PHE A 236 -4.27 27.49 20.13
N GLN A 237 -3.51 26.39 20.22
CA GLN A 237 -3.85 25.15 19.52
C GLN A 237 -5.19 24.58 20.01
N THR A 238 -6.08 24.31 19.08
CA THR A 238 -7.34 23.62 19.37
C THR A 238 -7.08 22.11 19.54
N LYS A 239 -7.56 21.53 20.65
CA LYS A 239 -7.48 20.09 20.89
C LYS A 239 -8.48 19.38 19.98
N ARG A 240 -8.02 19.00 18.79
CA ARG A 240 -8.87 18.43 17.73
C ARG A 240 -9.43 17.05 18.10
N GLN A 241 -10.73 16.85 17.91
CA GLN A 241 -11.38 15.53 18.01
C GLN A 241 -10.87 14.52 16.95
N SER A 242 -10.21 14.97 15.86
CA SER A 242 -9.61 14.06 14.86
C SER A 242 -8.54 13.12 15.44
N SER A 243 -7.94 13.50 16.58
CA SER A 243 -7.03 12.60 17.31
C SER A 243 -7.73 11.34 17.82
N LEU A 244 -9.03 11.41 18.12
CA LEU A 244 -9.83 10.26 18.53
C LEU A 244 -10.13 9.33 17.35
N LEU A 245 -10.48 9.87 16.18
CA LEU A 245 -10.70 9.06 14.98
C LEU A 245 -9.40 8.36 14.54
N ARG A 246 -8.26 9.07 14.51
CA ARG A 246 -6.95 8.47 14.22
C ARG A 246 -6.60 7.40 15.26
N LYS A 247 -6.84 7.67 16.54
CA LYS A 247 -6.62 6.69 17.63
C LYS A 247 -7.51 5.45 17.45
N ASN A 248 -8.77 5.63 17.08
CA ASN A 248 -9.71 4.53 16.85
C ASN A 248 -9.31 3.68 15.63
N TRP A 249 -8.87 4.30 14.53
CA TRP A 249 -8.36 3.58 13.36
C TRP A 249 -7.05 2.84 13.65
N ILE A 250 -6.15 3.39 14.48
CA ILE A 250 -4.96 2.67 14.96
C ILE A 250 -5.38 1.47 15.81
N LEU A 251 -6.37 1.63 16.70
CA LEU A 251 -6.87 0.54 17.53
C LEU A 251 -7.49 -0.59 16.68
N SER A 252 -8.30 -0.23 15.67
CA SER A 252 -8.84 -1.18 14.70
C SER A 252 -7.74 -1.87 13.89
N GLY A 253 -6.69 -1.13 13.50
CA GLY A 253 -5.52 -1.67 12.81
C GLY A 253 -4.74 -2.68 13.66
N ILE A 254 -4.53 -2.38 14.94
CA ILE A 254 -3.92 -3.31 15.91
C ILE A 254 -4.77 -4.56 16.07
N ALA A 255 -6.09 -4.41 16.22
CA ALA A 255 -7.01 -5.55 16.33
C ALA A 255 -6.97 -6.43 15.07
N ALA A 256 -6.94 -5.83 13.88
CA ALA A 256 -6.80 -6.56 12.62
C ALA A 256 -5.45 -7.30 12.53
N CYS A 257 -4.34 -6.64 12.90
CA CYS A 257 -3.03 -7.28 12.93
C CYS A 257 -2.96 -8.44 13.95
N ALA A 258 -3.57 -8.27 15.12
CA ALA A 258 -3.64 -9.33 16.12
C ALA A 258 -4.47 -10.52 15.63
N LEU A 259 -5.57 -10.27 14.92
CA LEU A 259 -6.41 -11.32 14.33
C LEU A 259 -5.69 -12.06 13.20
N ILE A 260 -4.98 -11.35 12.33
CA ILE A 260 -4.12 -11.96 11.30
C ILE A 260 -3.02 -12.79 11.99
N GLY A 261 -2.36 -12.25 13.01
CA GLY A 261 -1.39 -12.98 13.82
C GLY A 261 -1.99 -14.27 14.36
N LEU A 262 -3.15 -14.23 15.00
CA LEU A 262 -3.84 -15.41 15.54
C LEU A 262 -4.15 -16.46 14.47
N LEU A 263 -4.66 -16.04 13.31
CA LEU A 263 -5.03 -16.96 12.22
C LEU A 263 -3.83 -17.64 11.56
N PHE A 264 -2.71 -16.93 11.42
CA PHE A 264 -1.56 -17.41 10.66
C PHE A 264 -0.42 -17.96 11.53
N PHE A 265 -0.40 -17.68 12.84
CA PHE A 265 0.67 -18.11 13.74
C PHE A 265 0.88 -19.62 13.74
N GLY A 266 -0.21 -20.40 13.79
CA GLY A 266 -0.14 -21.87 13.75
C GLY A 266 0.47 -22.39 12.45
N ASN A 267 0.02 -21.88 11.31
CA ASN A 267 0.51 -22.29 9.99
C ASN A 267 2.00 -21.98 9.80
N VAL A 268 2.47 -20.84 10.29
CA VAL A 268 3.89 -20.46 10.23
C VAL A 268 4.74 -21.35 11.13
N ALA A 269 4.25 -21.66 12.34
CA ALA A 269 4.94 -22.55 13.27
C ALA A 269 5.03 -23.98 12.72
N GLU A 270 3.95 -24.51 12.15
CA GLU A 270 3.93 -25.81 11.48
C GLU A 270 4.89 -25.85 10.29
N TRP A 271 4.87 -24.83 9.44
CA TRP A 271 5.78 -24.73 8.30
C TRP A 271 7.25 -24.78 8.75
N PHE A 272 7.60 -24.06 9.81
CA PHE A 272 8.97 -24.05 10.34
C PHE A 272 9.36 -25.42 10.94
N TYR A 273 8.45 -26.03 11.69
CA TYR A 273 8.66 -27.36 12.27
C TYR A 273 8.88 -28.43 11.19
N PHE A 274 8.00 -28.48 10.18
CA PHE A 274 8.10 -29.44 9.09
C PHE A 274 9.30 -29.20 8.18
N HIS A 275 9.68 -27.94 7.95
CA HIS A 275 10.87 -27.62 7.17
C HIS A 275 12.15 -28.12 7.88
N HIS A 276 12.22 -27.96 9.20
CA HIS A 276 13.32 -28.47 10.00
C HIS A 276 13.39 -30.00 9.98
N GLN A 277 12.25 -30.68 10.16
CA GLN A 277 12.19 -32.15 10.07
C GLN A 277 12.59 -32.66 8.68
N SER A 278 12.12 -32.01 7.62
CA SER A 278 12.47 -32.37 6.24
C SER A 278 13.98 -32.30 6.01
N THR A 279 14.62 -31.24 6.49
CA THR A 279 16.07 -31.05 6.36
C THR A 279 16.86 -32.13 7.10
N ILE A 280 16.46 -32.46 8.34
CA ILE A 280 17.10 -33.52 9.12
C ILE A 280 16.93 -34.88 8.44
N LEU A 281 15.71 -35.19 8.01
CA LEU A 281 15.40 -36.46 7.37
C LEU A 281 16.15 -36.63 6.03
N GLN A 282 16.27 -35.56 5.26
CA GLN A 282 17.00 -35.55 3.99
C GLN A 282 18.51 -35.72 4.21
N ALA A 283 19.06 -35.15 5.29
CA ALA A 283 20.45 -35.39 5.70
C ALA A 283 20.68 -36.87 6.08
N GLN A 284 19.76 -37.48 6.84
CA GLN A 284 19.83 -38.90 7.21
C GLN A 284 19.77 -39.82 5.97
N ILE A 285 18.84 -39.56 5.05
CA ILE A 285 18.73 -40.31 3.79
C ILE A 285 20.02 -40.18 2.97
N THR A 286 20.59 -38.98 2.90
CA THR A 286 21.85 -38.73 2.17
C THR A 286 23.02 -39.51 2.79
N GLN A 287 23.08 -39.59 4.12
CA GLN A 287 24.11 -40.34 4.83
C GLN A 287 24.02 -41.85 4.57
N ILE A 288 22.82 -42.43 4.68
CA ILE A 288 22.58 -43.85 4.38
C ILE A 288 22.86 -44.15 2.91
N TYR A 289 22.42 -43.28 2.00
CA TYR A 289 22.67 -43.45 0.56
C TYR A 289 24.17 -43.43 0.22
N ARG A 290 24.95 -42.53 0.83
CA ARG A 290 26.43 -42.49 0.66
C ARG A 290 27.13 -43.73 1.22
N GLN A 291 26.61 -44.32 2.30
CA GLN A 291 27.13 -45.59 2.84
C GLN A 291 26.89 -46.76 1.87
N LEU A 292 25.73 -46.78 1.21
CA LEU A 292 25.36 -47.86 0.29
C LEU A 292 25.99 -47.70 -1.10
N PHE A 293 26.27 -46.47 -1.54
CA PHE A 293 26.79 -46.16 -2.89
C PHE A 293 27.95 -45.15 -2.88
N PRO A 294 29.16 -45.54 -2.41
CA PRO A 294 30.30 -44.64 -2.21
C PRO A 294 30.93 -44.05 -3.50
N GLY A 295 30.50 -44.47 -4.70
CA GLY A 295 30.99 -43.96 -5.98
C GLY A 295 29.98 -43.11 -6.79
N ALA A 296 28.82 -42.77 -6.23
CA ALA A 296 27.77 -42.06 -6.96
C ALA A 296 27.98 -40.52 -6.92
N THR A 297 28.23 -39.92 -8.08
CA THR A 297 28.32 -38.46 -8.23
C THR A 297 26.94 -37.80 -8.31
N ASP A 298 26.82 -36.76 -7.49
CA ASP A 298 25.76 -35.78 -7.25
C ASP A 298 24.38 -36.27 -6.77
N VAL A 299 23.93 -35.64 -5.68
CA VAL A 299 22.78 -36.03 -4.85
C VAL A 299 21.59 -35.15 -5.22
N LEU A 300 21.04 -35.32 -6.42
CA LEU A 300 19.65 -34.95 -6.68
C LEU A 300 18.78 -36.21 -6.53
N GLU A 301 18.09 -36.27 -5.39
CA GLU A 301 16.97 -37.16 -5.04
C GLU A 301 17.27 -38.69 -5.00
N PRO A 302 17.74 -39.20 -3.84
CA PRO A 302 18.07 -40.62 -3.62
C PRO A 302 16.93 -41.62 -3.91
N HIS A 303 15.67 -41.21 -3.71
CA HIS A 303 14.51 -42.10 -3.82
C HIS A 303 14.23 -42.53 -5.27
N PHE A 304 14.41 -41.63 -6.25
CA PHE A 304 14.22 -41.96 -7.66
C PHE A 304 15.26 -42.97 -8.18
N ARG A 305 16.50 -42.92 -7.67
CA ARG A 305 17.56 -43.87 -8.06
C ARG A 305 17.34 -45.27 -7.48
N VAL A 306 16.89 -45.38 -6.23
CA VAL A 306 16.60 -46.67 -5.59
C VAL A 306 15.39 -47.35 -6.25
N ALA A 307 14.33 -46.60 -6.56
CA ALA A 307 13.18 -47.12 -7.30
C ALA A 307 13.58 -47.62 -8.71
N GLY A 308 14.48 -46.90 -9.39
CA GLY A 308 15.02 -47.32 -10.69
C GLY A 308 15.87 -48.60 -10.61
N LEU A 309 16.66 -48.78 -9.55
CA LEU A 309 17.44 -49.99 -9.31
C LEU A 309 16.55 -51.19 -8.97
N LEU A 310 15.57 -51.03 -8.07
CA LEU A 310 14.61 -52.08 -7.74
C LEU A 310 13.83 -52.55 -8.97
N LYS A 311 13.46 -51.64 -9.87
CA LYS A 311 12.78 -51.98 -11.13
C LYS A 311 13.66 -52.81 -12.06
N LYS A 312 14.99 -52.62 -12.06
CA LYS A 312 15.94 -53.48 -12.79
C LYS A 312 16.05 -54.88 -12.17
N PHE A 313 15.97 -55.00 -10.85
CA PHE A 313 16.07 -56.29 -10.16
C PHE A 313 14.75 -57.08 -10.11
N GLN A 314 13.59 -56.42 -10.21
CA GLN A 314 12.28 -57.08 -10.29
C GLN A 314 12.01 -57.79 -11.63
N GLY A 315 12.80 -57.55 -12.67
CA GLY A 315 12.67 -58.25 -13.96
C GLY A 315 13.15 -59.71 -13.95
N VAL A 316 13.82 -60.17 -12.88
CA VAL A 316 14.43 -61.52 -12.80
C VAL A 316 13.43 -62.58 -12.30
N SER A 317 12.29 -62.19 -11.73
CA SER A 317 11.25 -63.12 -11.23
C SER A 317 10.40 -63.80 -12.30
N GLN A 318 10.65 -63.53 -13.59
CA GLN A 318 9.90 -64.12 -14.72
C GLN A 318 10.49 -65.46 -15.20
N ASP A 319 11.74 -65.79 -14.88
CA ASP A 319 12.43 -67.03 -15.31
C ASP A 319 12.06 -68.29 -14.49
N ASP A 320 11.46 -68.13 -13.31
CA ASP A 320 11.02 -69.27 -12.46
C ASP A 320 9.85 -70.05 -13.07
N ALA A 321 9.04 -69.43 -13.93
CA ALA A 321 7.87 -70.08 -14.49
C ALA A 321 8.22 -71.19 -15.50
N PHE A 322 9.30 -71.02 -16.27
CA PHE A 322 9.80 -72.05 -17.19
C PHE A 322 10.33 -73.27 -16.43
N LEU A 323 11.16 -73.06 -15.41
CA LEU A 323 11.77 -74.16 -14.63
C LEU A 323 10.70 -74.97 -13.90
N VAL A 324 9.71 -74.31 -13.31
CA VAL A 324 8.60 -75.01 -12.64
C VAL A 324 7.74 -75.79 -13.64
N LEU A 325 7.37 -75.19 -14.78
CA LEU A 325 6.53 -75.87 -15.78
C LEU A 325 7.27 -77.05 -16.44
N SER A 326 8.56 -76.91 -16.73
CA SER A 326 9.36 -77.99 -17.33
C SER A 326 9.60 -79.13 -16.35
N GLY A 327 9.90 -78.84 -15.08
CA GLY A 327 10.07 -79.85 -14.04
C GLY A 327 8.82 -80.68 -13.80
N THR A 328 7.66 -80.04 -13.61
CA THR A 328 6.40 -80.76 -13.33
C THR A 328 5.88 -81.53 -14.54
N THR A 329 6.00 -80.97 -15.74
CA THR A 329 5.59 -81.64 -16.99
C THR A 329 6.52 -82.81 -17.29
N GLY A 330 7.84 -82.65 -17.11
CA GLY A 330 8.82 -83.73 -17.29
C GLY A 330 8.61 -84.90 -16.33
N GLU A 331 8.38 -84.62 -15.05
CA GLU A 331 8.08 -85.65 -14.04
C GLU A 331 6.81 -86.45 -14.39
N ALA A 332 5.76 -85.78 -14.88
CA ALA A 332 4.51 -86.44 -15.28
C ALA A 332 4.68 -87.32 -16.52
N ILE A 333 5.53 -86.93 -17.48
CA ILE A 333 5.82 -87.74 -18.68
C ILE A 333 6.65 -88.98 -18.32
N LEU A 334 7.62 -88.85 -17.40
CA LEU A 334 8.47 -89.97 -16.98
C LEU A 334 7.70 -91.15 -16.36
N HIS A 335 6.52 -90.91 -15.78
CA HIS A 335 5.67 -91.97 -15.23
C HIS A 335 5.03 -92.86 -16.30
N PHE A 336 5.06 -92.46 -17.58
CA PHE A 336 4.49 -93.20 -18.69
C PHE A 336 5.57 -93.51 -19.74
N PRO A 337 6.32 -94.62 -19.60
CA PRO A 337 7.43 -94.97 -20.50
C PRO A 337 7.01 -95.29 -21.93
N GLU A 338 5.70 -95.37 -22.22
CA GLU A 338 5.15 -95.56 -23.56
C GLU A 338 5.00 -94.25 -24.36
N LEU A 339 5.30 -93.08 -23.78
CA LEU A 339 5.26 -91.77 -24.42
C LEU A 339 6.65 -91.33 -24.87
N GLN A 340 6.80 -90.93 -26.14
CA GLN A 340 8.03 -90.34 -26.66
C GLN A 340 7.86 -88.83 -26.87
N THR A 341 8.72 -88.04 -26.21
CA THR A 341 8.75 -86.58 -26.35
C THR A 341 9.60 -86.17 -27.55
N GLN A 342 9.03 -85.41 -28.48
CA GLN A 342 9.72 -85.01 -29.72
C GLN A 342 10.26 -83.57 -29.67
N SER A 343 9.49 -82.63 -29.16
CA SER A 343 9.90 -81.23 -29.07
C SER A 343 9.32 -80.54 -27.83
N LEU A 344 10.01 -79.51 -27.36
CA LEU A 344 9.61 -78.69 -26.23
C LEU A 344 9.87 -77.22 -26.57
N ASP A 345 8.80 -76.42 -26.56
CA ASP A 345 8.82 -74.98 -26.87
C ASP A 345 8.22 -74.20 -25.70
N TYR A 346 8.84 -73.07 -25.34
CA TYR A 346 8.33 -72.16 -24.32
C TYR A 346 8.16 -70.77 -24.89
N THR A 347 6.93 -70.26 -24.88
CA THR A 347 6.61 -68.94 -25.40
C THR A 347 5.50 -68.31 -24.57
N LYS A 348 5.70 -67.05 -24.14
CA LYS A 348 4.70 -66.25 -23.41
C LYS A 348 4.09 -66.99 -22.21
N ASN A 349 4.94 -67.56 -21.35
CA ASN A 349 4.56 -68.24 -20.11
C ASN A 349 3.73 -69.53 -20.28
N LYS A 350 3.80 -70.16 -21.46
CA LYS A 350 3.16 -71.45 -21.77
C LYS A 350 4.21 -72.41 -22.29
N LEU A 351 4.19 -73.65 -21.79
CA LEU A 351 5.06 -74.73 -22.21
C LEU A 351 4.28 -75.64 -23.17
N SER A 352 4.72 -75.72 -24.42
CA SER A 352 4.17 -76.62 -25.42
C SER A 352 5.10 -77.81 -25.62
N VAL A 353 4.60 -79.03 -25.39
CA VAL A 353 5.34 -80.28 -25.52
C VAL A 353 4.64 -81.17 -26.54
N THR A 354 5.37 -81.62 -27.56
CA THR A 354 4.86 -82.56 -28.57
C THR A 354 5.14 -83.99 -28.11
N LEU A 355 4.08 -84.77 -27.85
CA LEU A 355 4.15 -86.16 -27.41
C LEU A 355 3.60 -87.12 -28.46
N GLN A 356 4.28 -88.25 -28.62
CA GLN A 356 3.85 -89.37 -29.45
C GLN A 356 3.48 -90.56 -28.57
N ALA A 357 2.28 -91.11 -28.77
CA ALA A 357 1.74 -92.24 -27.99
C ALA A 357 1.22 -93.36 -28.91
N LYS A 358 1.43 -94.62 -28.49
CA LYS A 358 0.84 -95.79 -29.19
C LYS A 358 -0.67 -95.94 -28.95
N LYS A 359 -1.20 -95.42 -27.83
CA LYS A 359 -2.63 -95.46 -27.47
C LYS A 359 -3.08 -94.11 -26.93
N MET A 360 -4.27 -93.67 -27.34
CA MET A 360 -4.85 -92.40 -26.87
C MET A 360 -5.18 -92.39 -25.37
N ALA A 361 -5.53 -93.54 -24.80
CA ALA A 361 -5.85 -93.64 -23.38
C ALA A 361 -4.70 -93.20 -22.47
N THR A 362 -3.45 -93.55 -22.83
CA THR A 362 -2.24 -93.20 -22.07
C THR A 362 -1.97 -91.69 -22.10
N LEU A 363 -2.27 -91.03 -23.22
CA LEU A 363 -2.11 -89.59 -23.36
C LEU A 363 -3.13 -88.83 -22.49
N THR A 364 -4.39 -89.27 -22.47
CA THR A 364 -5.43 -88.68 -21.62
C THR A 364 -5.12 -88.88 -20.13
N GLN A 365 -4.56 -90.03 -19.73
CA GLN A 365 -4.13 -90.27 -18.35
C GLN A 365 -2.99 -89.34 -17.92
N CYS A 366 -1.97 -89.14 -18.78
CA CYS A 366 -0.88 -88.20 -18.50
C CYS A 366 -1.40 -86.76 -18.34
N LEU A 367 -2.31 -86.32 -19.22
CA LEU A 367 -2.97 -85.01 -19.11
C LEU A 367 -3.74 -84.84 -17.80
N GLN A 368 -4.38 -85.89 -17.31
CA GLN A 368 -5.11 -85.86 -16.05
C GLN A 368 -4.17 -85.71 -14.84
N VAL A 369 -2.97 -86.30 -14.88
CA VAL A 369 -1.94 -86.12 -13.83
C VAL A 369 -1.39 -84.69 -13.83
N ILE A 370 -1.20 -84.08 -15.00
CA ILE A 370 -0.73 -82.68 -15.07
C ILE A 370 -1.84 -81.72 -14.58
N ARG A 371 -3.11 -82.00 -14.90
CA ARG A 371 -4.26 -81.25 -14.36
C ARG A 371 -4.44 -81.42 -12.86
N SER A 372 -4.22 -82.62 -12.30
CA SER A 372 -4.33 -82.84 -10.86
C SER A 372 -3.25 -82.11 -10.06
N LYS A 373 -2.11 -81.79 -10.71
CA LYS A 373 -1.07 -80.92 -10.16
C LYS A 373 -1.39 -79.41 -10.27
N GLY A 374 -2.60 -79.03 -10.70
CA GLY A 374 -3.09 -77.64 -10.70
C GLY A 374 -2.70 -76.81 -11.93
N PHE A 375 -2.27 -77.44 -13.03
CA PHE A 375 -1.96 -76.74 -14.28
C PHE A 375 -3.11 -76.84 -15.28
N GLU A 376 -3.33 -75.78 -16.05
CA GLU A 376 -4.24 -75.81 -17.18
C GLU A 376 -3.55 -76.46 -18.37
N VAL A 377 -4.20 -77.48 -18.94
CA VAL A 377 -3.65 -78.23 -20.05
C VAL A 377 -4.64 -78.30 -21.19
N SER A 378 -4.21 -77.81 -22.35
CA SER A 378 -4.93 -77.93 -23.62
C SER A 378 -4.19 -78.89 -24.55
N GLN A 379 -4.95 -79.76 -25.23
CA GLN A 379 -4.42 -80.72 -26.18
C GLN A 379 -4.86 -80.36 -27.60
N LYS A 380 -3.94 -80.45 -28.55
CA LYS A 380 -4.24 -80.36 -29.99
C LYS A 380 -3.61 -81.57 -30.69
N ILE A 381 -4.44 -82.43 -31.26
CA ILE A 381 -3.98 -83.60 -32.02
C ILE A 381 -3.39 -83.09 -33.34
N SER A 382 -2.14 -83.44 -33.61
CA SER A 382 -1.40 -82.98 -34.80
C SER A 382 -1.58 -83.97 -35.96
N LYS A 383 -1.43 -85.28 -35.72
CA LYS A 383 -1.62 -86.36 -36.71
C LYS A 383 -2.10 -87.66 -36.07
N THR A 384 -3.01 -88.37 -36.74
CA THR A 384 -3.51 -89.70 -36.34
C THR A 384 -3.15 -90.72 -37.41
N GLY A 385 -2.23 -91.64 -37.10
CA GLY A 385 -1.89 -92.80 -37.94
C GLY A 385 -2.54 -94.08 -37.42
N LYS A 386 -2.63 -95.13 -38.26
CA LYS A 386 -3.33 -96.39 -37.93
C LYS A 386 -2.81 -97.13 -36.67
N ASP A 387 -1.65 -96.75 -36.12
CA ASP A 387 -1.11 -97.35 -34.88
C ASP A 387 -0.36 -96.36 -33.96
N GLN A 388 -0.39 -95.04 -34.25
CA GLN A 388 0.30 -94.03 -33.44
C GLN A 388 -0.41 -92.66 -33.54
N VAL A 389 -0.47 -91.92 -32.43
CA VAL A 389 -1.04 -90.58 -32.40
C VAL A 389 -0.06 -89.58 -31.80
N GLU A 390 0.07 -88.44 -32.47
CA GLU A 390 0.94 -87.34 -32.10
C GLU A 390 0.08 -86.14 -31.66
N ALA A 391 0.30 -85.66 -30.43
CA ALA A 391 -0.44 -84.53 -29.88
C ALA A 391 0.49 -83.50 -29.24
N ILE A 392 0.16 -82.23 -29.45
CA ILE A 392 0.82 -81.10 -28.82
C ILE A 392 0.04 -80.75 -27.56
N ILE A 393 0.72 -80.78 -26.43
CA ILE A 393 0.18 -80.47 -25.12
C ILE A 393 0.70 -79.10 -24.72
N THR A 394 -0.19 -78.14 -24.49
CA THR A 394 0.19 -76.82 -23.99
C THR A 394 -0.23 -76.69 -22.53
N VAL A 395 0.77 -76.55 -21.66
CA VAL A 395 0.65 -76.42 -20.20
C VAL A 395 0.89 -74.97 -19.81
N SER A 396 -0.02 -74.39 -19.04
CA SER A 396 0.13 -73.09 -18.40
C SER A 396 -0.28 -73.15 -16.93
N ARG A 397 0.27 -72.25 -16.10
CA ARG A 397 -0.24 -72.06 -14.74
C ARG A 397 -1.70 -71.61 -14.84
N SER A 398 -2.59 -72.23 -14.07
CA SER A 398 -3.96 -71.72 -13.91
C SER A 398 -3.89 -70.30 -13.40
N ALA A 399 -4.66 -69.39 -14.01
CA ALA A 399 -4.68 -67.98 -13.63
C ALA A 399 -5.13 -67.79 -12.17
#